data_AF-A0A363N4E5-F1
#
_entry.id   AF-A0A363N4E5-F1
#
_cell.length_a   1.000
_cell.length_b   1.000
_cell.length_c   1.000
_cell.angle_alpha   90.00
_cell.angle_beta   90.00
_cell.angle_gamma   90.00
#
_symmetry.space_group_name_H-M   'P 1'
#
loop_
_entity.id
_entity.type
_entity.pdbx_description
1 polymer ?
#
loop_
_entity_poly.entity_id
_entity_poly.type
_entity_poly.pdbx_seq_one_letter_code
_entity_poly.pdbx_strand_id
1 'polypeptide(L)'
;MKLVINSLFFLFGSAEKFQNVVSNKNRQNAQDEDISLYAQLVLFVAIFLIVFTILLYLMDQWSKHWDFLKKLKGVLKKNYFVFFFLFPAFYLIYYYSYYLPQKNTESYWVRPETVDFLLKASLTFLGTGVLTGGLKWLNNLAFFKKQFSDLIKSEDFSNVLSQKMKELALSDNYLLQRNDLEEIWKRVTICKYEQKFPELGEEIQEKVENDLYVDKYLDYYYKNFRMQINLSLDGDVVKIIEISSFTIVSHSENEIEVDFGTTSPVEDTELIYSRLNGEECRCDGEKLIFKTDKNKNERGEDIPKTTHFTTKLSGKKKYVIERQIEMTQDLKDDRVYSFASSRIIEGLSINIKPDEKLDIFFSAVGKNIFHLDNQMRSVNSTGYITRELLLSGEKFKIFIFKKN
;
A
#
# COMPACT_ATOMS: atom_id res chain seq x y z
N MET A 1 1.42 -31.09 -43.47
CA MET A 1 0.93 -32.17 -42.58
C MET A 1 1.43 -32.00 -41.15
N LYS A 2 2.74 -32.12 -40.83
CA LYS A 2 3.29 -31.83 -39.47
C LYS A 2 2.92 -30.45 -38.90
N LEU A 3 2.90 -29.41 -39.74
CA LEU A 3 2.55 -28.04 -39.33
C LEU A 3 1.05 -27.85 -39.03
N VAL A 4 0.19 -28.68 -39.64
CA VAL A 4 -1.27 -28.67 -39.41
C VAL A 4 -1.63 -29.47 -38.16
N ILE A 5 -0.88 -30.56 -37.90
CA ILE A 5 -1.00 -31.34 -36.66
C ILE A 5 -0.55 -30.51 -35.45
N ASN A 6 0.54 -29.73 -35.57
CA ASN A 6 1.01 -28.87 -34.49
C ASN A 6 0.09 -27.66 -34.21
N SER A 7 -0.57 -27.11 -35.22
CA SER A 7 -1.57 -26.04 -35.01
C SER A 7 -2.88 -26.56 -34.42
N LEU A 8 -3.26 -27.82 -34.72
CA LEU A 8 -4.36 -28.51 -34.05
C LEU A 8 -4.05 -28.71 -32.55
N PHE A 9 -2.86 -29.18 -32.18
CA PHE A 9 -2.46 -29.33 -30.77
C PHE A 9 -2.46 -28.00 -29.99
N PHE A 10 -2.07 -26.89 -30.63
CA PHE A 10 -2.07 -25.57 -30.00
C PHE A 10 -3.49 -25.04 -29.75
N LEU A 11 -4.45 -25.33 -30.65
CA LEU A 11 -5.86 -25.00 -30.48
C LEU A 11 -6.52 -25.83 -29.35
N PHE A 12 -6.16 -27.11 -29.20
CA PHE A 12 -6.67 -27.94 -28.10
C PHE A 12 -6.07 -27.56 -26.73
N GLY A 13 -4.78 -27.19 -26.65
CA GLY A 13 -4.18 -26.70 -25.39
C GLY A 13 -4.68 -25.32 -24.94
N SER A 14 -5.16 -24.49 -25.88
CA SER A 14 -5.83 -23.22 -25.59
C SER A 14 -7.24 -23.41 -25.01
N ALA A 15 -7.93 -24.49 -25.36
CA ALA A 15 -9.28 -24.78 -24.89
C ALA A 15 -9.31 -25.17 -23.40
N GLU A 16 -8.27 -25.88 -22.93
CA GLU A 16 -8.11 -26.31 -21.54
C GLU A 16 -7.92 -25.12 -20.58
N LYS A 17 -7.21 -24.07 -21.02
CA LYS A 17 -7.09 -22.80 -20.26
C LYS A 17 -8.38 -21.98 -20.23
N PHE A 18 -9.24 -22.13 -21.23
CA PHE A 18 -10.52 -21.41 -21.29
C PHE A 18 -11.58 -22.03 -20.37
N GLN A 19 -11.57 -23.36 -20.19
CA GLN A 19 -12.42 -24.05 -19.21
C GLN A 19 -12.17 -23.58 -17.77
N ASN A 20 -10.92 -23.27 -17.42
CA ASN A 20 -10.57 -22.76 -16.08
C ASN A 20 -11.00 -21.31 -15.82
N VAL A 21 -11.29 -20.53 -16.86
CA VAL A 21 -11.79 -19.15 -16.73
C VAL A 21 -13.33 -19.13 -16.62
N VAL A 22 -14.01 -20.16 -17.15
CA VAL A 22 -15.48 -20.25 -17.16
C VAL A 22 -16.04 -20.98 -15.93
N SER A 23 -15.26 -21.79 -15.20
CA SER A 23 -15.76 -22.56 -14.05
C SER A 23 -16.06 -21.77 -12.77
N ASN A 24 -15.89 -20.44 -12.77
CA ASN A 24 -16.12 -19.60 -11.59
C ASN A 24 -17.32 -18.66 -11.75
N LYS A 25 -18.49 -19.23 -12.06
CA LYS A 25 -19.80 -18.57 -11.84
C LYS A 25 -20.94 -19.60 -11.80
N ASN A 26 -21.69 -19.59 -10.70
CA ASN A 26 -22.84 -20.45 -10.42
C ASN A 26 -23.82 -20.63 -11.60
N ARG A 27 -24.13 -21.89 -11.97
CA ARG A 27 -25.50 -22.44 -12.23
C ARG A 27 -25.46 -23.81 -12.92
N GLN A 28 -25.90 -24.85 -12.22
CA GLN A 28 -26.05 -26.22 -12.75
C GLN A 28 -27.14 -26.38 -13.83
N ASN A 29 -27.99 -25.38 -14.09
CA ASN A 29 -29.00 -25.45 -15.16
C ASN A 29 -28.62 -24.69 -16.45
N ALA A 30 -27.53 -23.91 -16.43
CA ALA A 30 -26.96 -23.29 -17.65
C ALA A 30 -25.90 -24.19 -18.32
N GLN A 31 -25.45 -25.22 -17.58
CA GLN A 31 -24.30 -26.04 -17.95
C GLN A 31 -24.61 -27.04 -19.07
N ASP A 32 -25.84 -27.54 -19.18
CA ASP A 32 -26.22 -28.50 -20.23
C ASP A 32 -26.47 -27.83 -21.59
N GLU A 33 -26.99 -26.60 -21.63
CA GLU A 33 -27.15 -25.83 -22.87
C GLU A 33 -25.79 -25.37 -23.45
N ASP A 34 -24.85 -24.98 -22.58
CA ASP A 34 -23.49 -24.58 -22.98
C ASP A 34 -22.65 -25.75 -23.51
N ILE A 35 -22.81 -26.95 -22.94
CA ILE A 35 -22.11 -28.16 -23.42
C ILE A 35 -22.63 -28.59 -24.80
N SER A 36 -23.94 -28.49 -25.03
CA SER A 36 -24.55 -28.72 -26.35
C SER A 36 -24.01 -27.75 -27.41
N LEU A 37 -23.90 -26.46 -27.07
CA LEU A 37 -23.39 -25.42 -27.96
C LEU A 37 -21.93 -25.67 -28.34
N TYR A 38 -21.10 -26.02 -27.36
CA TYR A 38 -19.68 -26.31 -27.58
C TYR A 38 -19.49 -27.52 -28.48
N ALA A 39 -20.27 -28.58 -28.29
CA ALA A 39 -20.23 -29.78 -29.13
C ALA A 39 -20.59 -29.48 -30.60
N GLN A 40 -21.63 -28.68 -30.84
CA GLN A 40 -22.02 -28.28 -32.21
C GLN A 40 -20.94 -27.42 -32.88
N LEU A 41 -20.30 -26.51 -32.13
CA LEU A 41 -19.26 -25.64 -32.66
C LEU A 41 -17.96 -26.42 -32.97
N VAL A 42 -17.58 -27.36 -32.10
CA VAL A 42 -16.47 -28.29 -32.35
C VAL A 42 -16.75 -29.15 -33.58
N LEU A 43 -17.97 -29.68 -33.72
CA LEU A 43 -18.35 -30.47 -34.88
C LEU A 43 -18.31 -29.64 -36.18
N PHE A 44 -18.81 -28.40 -36.15
CA PHE A 44 -18.77 -27.50 -37.30
C PHE A 44 -17.33 -27.16 -37.72
N VAL A 45 -16.47 -26.83 -36.77
CA VAL A 45 -15.04 -26.57 -37.04
C VAL A 45 -14.35 -27.82 -37.59
N ALA A 46 -14.66 -29.00 -37.05
CA ALA A 46 -14.13 -30.26 -37.54
C ALA A 46 -14.57 -30.54 -38.99
N ILE A 47 -15.86 -30.38 -39.31
CA ILE A 47 -16.40 -30.53 -40.67
C ILE A 47 -15.72 -29.53 -41.61
N PHE A 48 -15.60 -28.26 -41.21
CA PHE A 48 -14.94 -27.23 -42.01
C PHE A 48 -13.48 -27.58 -42.30
N LEU A 49 -12.72 -28.03 -41.30
CA LEU A 49 -11.34 -28.45 -41.48
C LEU A 49 -11.21 -29.67 -42.41
N ILE A 50 -12.14 -30.62 -42.32
CA ILE A 50 -12.19 -31.78 -43.21
C ILE A 50 -12.47 -31.34 -44.65
N VAL A 51 -13.54 -30.55 -44.87
CA VAL A 51 -13.91 -30.03 -46.19
C VAL A 51 -12.77 -29.19 -46.79
N PHE A 52 -12.14 -28.34 -45.98
CA PHE A 52 -11.02 -27.52 -46.40
C PHE A 52 -9.80 -28.38 -46.79
N THR A 53 -9.52 -29.44 -46.03
CA THR A 53 -8.43 -30.38 -46.35
C THR A 53 -8.72 -31.15 -47.64
N ILE A 54 -9.96 -31.57 -47.86
CA ILE A 54 -10.41 -32.22 -49.10
C ILE A 54 -10.28 -31.24 -50.28
N LEU A 55 -10.71 -29.99 -50.13
CA LEU A 55 -10.56 -28.95 -51.15
C LEU A 55 -9.10 -28.69 -51.50
N LEU A 56 -8.22 -28.58 -50.50
CA LEU A 56 -6.78 -28.43 -50.73
C LEU A 56 -6.18 -29.65 -51.45
N TYR A 57 -6.63 -30.86 -51.11
CA TYR A 57 -6.22 -32.09 -51.78
C TYR A 57 -6.70 -32.16 -53.23
N LEU A 58 -7.96 -31.80 -53.50
CA LEU A 58 -8.51 -31.73 -54.85
C LEU A 58 -7.81 -30.65 -55.68
N MET A 59 -7.55 -29.47 -55.10
CA MET A 59 -6.74 -28.42 -55.72
C MET A 59 -5.35 -28.94 -56.07
N ASP A 60 -4.72 -29.73 -55.19
CA ASP A 60 -3.41 -30.33 -55.46
C ASP A 60 -3.46 -31.30 -56.64
N GLN A 61 -4.46 -32.19 -56.67
CA GLN A 61 -4.63 -33.15 -57.76
C GLN A 61 -4.95 -32.45 -59.10
N TRP A 62 -5.84 -31.46 -59.08
CA TRP A 62 -6.20 -30.68 -60.28
C TRP A 62 -5.06 -29.78 -60.74
N SER A 63 -4.22 -29.28 -59.83
CA SER A 63 -3.05 -28.49 -60.19
C SER A 63 -2.05 -29.26 -61.04
N LYS A 64 -2.06 -30.60 -61.03
CA LYS A 64 -1.21 -31.40 -61.91
C LYS A 64 -1.61 -31.25 -63.39
N HIS A 65 -2.90 -31.04 -63.66
CA HIS A 65 -3.47 -31.04 -65.00
C HIS A 65 -3.67 -29.61 -65.56
N TRP A 66 -3.74 -28.59 -64.70
CA TRP A 66 -3.98 -27.20 -65.11
C TRP A 66 -2.84 -26.28 -64.66
N ASP A 67 -2.12 -25.70 -65.62
CA ASP A 67 -0.94 -24.86 -65.35
C ASP A 67 -1.26 -23.56 -64.59
N PHE A 68 -2.50 -23.06 -64.71
CA PHE A 68 -2.98 -21.94 -63.91
C PHE A 68 -2.96 -22.27 -62.41
N LEU A 69 -3.41 -23.47 -62.02
CA LEU A 69 -3.46 -23.90 -60.63
C LEU A 69 -2.05 -24.14 -60.05
N LYS A 70 -1.06 -24.54 -60.86
CA LYS A 70 0.35 -24.59 -60.42
C LYS A 70 0.87 -23.21 -60.04
N LYS A 71 0.59 -22.20 -60.87
CA LYS A 71 0.96 -20.80 -60.59
C LYS A 71 0.25 -20.30 -59.33
N LEU A 72 -1.05 -20.54 -59.20
CA LEU A 72 -1.84 -20.18 -58.03
C LEU A 72 -1.29 -20.83 -56.74
N LYS A 73 -0.95 -22.12 -56.78
CA LYS A 73 -0.34 -22.84 -55.66
C LYS A 73 1.02 -22.26 -55.27
N GLY A 74 1.84 -21.87 -56.24
CA GLY A 74 3.12 -21.19 -55.99
C GLY A 74 2.93 -19.86 -55.26
N VAL A 75 1.96 -19.05 -55.70
CA VAL A 75 1.61 -17.76 -55.07
C VAL A 75 1.05 -17.99 -53.66
N LEU A 76 0.14 -18.94 -53.47
CA LEU A 76 -0.45 -19.27 -52.16
C LEU A 76 0.58 -19.81 -51.17
N LYS A 77 1.54 -20.62 -51.62
CA LYS A 77 2.63 -21.12 -50.77
C LYS A 77 3.58 -20.00 -50.35
N LYS A 78 3.83 -19.04 -51.25
CA LYS A 78 4.66 -17.85 -50.97
C LYS A 78 3.93 -16.86 -50.05
N ASN A 79 2.62 -16.76 -50.19
CA ASN A 79 1.76 -15.82 -49.49
C ASN A 79 0.75 -16.53 -48.58
N TYR A 80 1.22 -17.45 -47.72
CA TYR A 80 0.36 -18.22 -46.83
C TYR A 80 -0.50 -17.33 -45.91
N PHE A 81 -0.09 -16.06 -45.71
CA PHE A 81 -0.85 -15.06 -44.97
C PHE A 81 -2.21 -14.72 -45.60
N VAL A 82 -2.37 -14.93 -46.90
CA VAL A 82 -3.65 -14.72 -47.62
C VAL A 82 -4.74 -15.65 -47.07
N PHE A 83 -4.39 -16.83 -46.54
CA PHE A 83 -5.35 -17.71 -45.89
C PHE A 83 -5.93 -17.14 -44.60
N PHE A 84 -5.23 -16.20 -43.92
CA PHE A 84 -5.78 -15.56 -42.73
C PHE A 84 -6.91 -14.57 -43.07
N PHE A 85 -6.98 -14.07 -44.30
CA PHE A 85 -8.11 -13.23 -44.77
C PHE A 85 -9.40 -14.03 -45.02
N LEU A 86 -9.32 -15.36 -45.11
CA LEU A 86 -10.50 -16.19 -45.28
C LEU A 86 -11.41 -16.15 -44.04
N PHE A 87 -10.85 -16.08 -42.83
CA PHE A 87 -11.65 -16.03 -41.60
C PHE A 87 -12.50 -14.75 -41.47
N PRO A 88 -11.95 -13.53 -41.67
CA PRO A 88 -12.74 -12.30 -41.77
C PRO A 88 -13.75 -12.33 -42.92
N ALA A 89 -13.39 -12.90 -44.08
CA ALA A 89 -14.31 -13.02 -45.21
C ALA A 89 -15.49 -13.96 -44.88
N PHE A 90 -15.24 -15.10 -44.24
CA PHE A 90 -16.28 -16.01 -43.75
C PHE A 90 -17.14 -15.37 -42.67
N TYR A 91 -16.54 -14.62 -41.72
CA TYR A 91 -17.31 -13.84 -40.75
C TYR A 91 -18.23 -12.83 -41.45
N LEU A 92 -17.73 -12.07 -42.44
CA LEU A 92 -18.53 -11.10 -43.17
C LEU A 92 -19.66 -11.76 -43.96
N ILE A 93 -19.39 -12.89 -44.62
CA ILE A 93 -20.42 -13.67 -45.33
C ILE A 93 -21.49 -14.17 -44.35
N TYR A 94 -21.07 -14.70 -43.20
CA TYR A 94 -21.98 -15.22 -42.17
C TYR A 94 -22.79 -14.09 -41.52
N TYR A 95 -22.16 -12.98 -41.17
CA TYR A 95 -22.78 -11.77 -40.64
C TYR A 95 -23.80 -11.18 -41.62
N TYR A 96 -23.44 -11.08 -42.90
CA TYR A 96 -24.33 -10.58 -43.95
C TYR A 96 -25.52 -11.53 -44.16
N SER A 97 -25.28 -12.85 -44.14
CA SER A 97 -26.35 -13.85 -44.21
C SER A 97 -27.26 -13.89 -42.98
N TYR A 98 -26.78 -13.42 -41.82
CA TYR A 98 -27.58 -13.27 -40.60
C TYR A 98 -28.46 -12.01 -40.63
N TYR A 99 -27.93 -10.89 -41.12
CA TYR A 99 -28.63 -9.60 -41.11
C TYR A 99 -29.53 -9.37 -42.33
N LEU A 100 -29.32 -10.04 -43.47
CA LEU A 100 -30.20 -9.92 -44.64
C LEU A 100 -31.61 -10.53 -44.49
N PRO A 101 -31.84 -11.68 -43.81
CA PRO A 101 -33.15 -12.32 -43.76
C PRO A 101 -34.04 -11.85 -42.60
N GLN A 102 -33.68 -10.76 -41.89
CA GLN A 102 -34.41 -10.28 -40.71
C GLN A 102 -35.78 -9.65 -41.02
N LYS A 103 -36.42 -10.05 -42.13
CA LYS A 103 -37.72 -9.54 -42.55
C LYS A 103 -38.85 -10.55 -42.67
N ASN A 104 -38.72 -11.83 -42.27
CA ASN A 104 -39.87 -12.70 -41.86
C ASN A 104 -39.59 -14.21 -41.58
N THR A 105 -38.36 -14.67 -41.36
CA THR A 105 -38.16 -16.10 -41.02
C THR A 105 -37.20 -16.27 -39.84
N GLU A 106 -37.70 -16.85 -38.75
CA GLU A 106 -36.91 -17.38 -37.64
C GLU A 106 -36.07 -18.56 -38.13
N SER A 107 -34.93 -18.25 -38.74
CA SER A 107 -33.95 -19.23 -39.18
C SER A 107 -33.19 -19.75 -37.95
N TYR A 108 -33.54 -20.95 -37.48
CA TYR A 108 -32.90 -21.68 -36.37
C TYR A 108 -31.39 -21.96 -36.54
N TRP A 109 -30.82 -21.69 -37.71
CA TRP A 109 -29.44 -22.07 -38.06
C TRP A 109 -28.37 -21.04 -37.69
N VAL A 110 -28.76 -19.83 -37.29
CA VAL A 110 -27.81 -18.73 -37.09
C VAL A 110 -28.03 -18.08 -35.75
N ARG A 111 -27.18 -18.43 -34.78
CA ARG A 111 -27.25 -17.94 -33.41
C ARG A 111 -26.31 -16.74 -33.20
N PRO A 112 -26.71 -15.70 -32.44
CA PRO A 112 -25.90 -14.51 -32.18
C PRO A 112 -24.50 -14.81 -31.62
N GLU A 113 -24.39 -15.87 -30.80
CA GLU A 113 -23.15 -16.27 -30.13
C GLU A 113 -22.09 -16.76 -31.13
N THR A 114 -22.52 -17.38 -32.24
CA THR A 114 -21.63 -17.83 -33.31
C THR A 114 -21.05 -16.64 -34.08
N VAL A 115 -21.83 -15.57 -34.26
CA VAL A 115 -21.40 -14.33 -34.89
C VAL A 115 -20.32 -13.64 -34.04
N ASP A 116 -20.55 -13.53 -32.72
CA ASP A 116 -19.59 -12.92 -31.79
C ASP A 116 -18.28 -13.73 -31.69
N PHE A 117 -18.36 -15.06 -31.68
CA PHE A 117 -17.17 -15.92 -31.72
C PHE A 117 -16.36 -15.72 -33.01
N LEU A 118 -17.01 -15.73 -34.18
CA LEU A 118 -16.34 -15.53 -35.46
C LEU A 118 -15.70 -14.14 -35.56
N LEU A 119 -16.33 -13.11 -35.00
CA LEU A 119 -15.76 -11.77 -34.89
C LEU A 119 -14.48 -11.79 -34.04
N LYS A 120 -14.53 -12.34 -32.83
CA LYS A 120 -13.37 -12.45 -31.91
C LYS A 120 -12.23 -13.27 -32.51
N ALA A 121 -12.55 -14.37 -33.18
CA ALA A 121 -11.57 -15.17 -33.90
C ALA A 121 -10.95 -14.37 -35.05
N SER A 122 -11.76 -13.66 -35.85
CA SER A 122 -11.27 -12.84 -36.97
C SER A 122 -10.35 -11.71 -36.50
N LEU A 123 -10.69 -11.02 -35.40
CA LEU A 123 -9.89 -9.97 -34.79
C LEU A 123 -8.59 -10.53 -34.22
N THR A 124 -8.62 -11.71 -33.62
CA THR A 124 -7.44 -12.40 -33.10
C THR A 124 -6.51 -12.83 -34.25
N PHE A 125 -7.05 -13.42 -35.31
CA PHE A 125 -6.26 -13.82 -36.49
C PHE A 125 -5.71 -12.61 -37.27
N LEU A 126 -6.46 -11.51 -37.38
CA LEU A 126 -5.96 -10.27 -37.97
C LEU A 126 -4.91 -9.62 -37.07
N GLY A 127 -5.17 -9.50 -35.76
CA GLY A 127 -4.23 -8.94 -34.79
C GLY A 127 -2.93 -9.73 -34.75
N THR A 128 -3.00 -11.04 -34.51
CA THR A 128 -1.84 -11.93 -34.47
C THR A 128 -1.18 -12.07 -35.84
N GLY A 129 -1.94 -12.14 -36.94
CA GLY A 129 -1.41 -12.31 -38.30
C GLY A 129 -0.69 -11.07 -38.83
N VAL A 130 -1.28 -9.89 -38.64
CA VAL A 130 -0.68 -8.59 -39.00
C VAL A 130 0.51 -8.28 -38.10
N LEU A 131 0.42 -8.53 -36.79
CA LEU A 131 1.56 -8.34 -35.89
C LEU A 131 2.69 -9.33 -36.16
N THR A 132 2.40 -10.62 -36.40
CA THR A 132 3.46 -11.62 -36.67
C THR A 132 4.07 -11.41 -38.05
N GLY A 133 3.26 -11.03 -39.06
CA GLY A 133 3.74 -10.66 -40.39
C GLY A 133 4.59 -9.38 -40.35
N GLY A 134 4.13 -8.36 -39.62
CA GLY A 134 4.84 -7.11 -39.38
C GLY A 134 6.14 -7.31 -38.60
N LEU A 135 6.13 -8.13 -37.53
CA LEU A 135 7.31 -8.47 -36.74
C LEU A 135 8.32 -9.29 -37.55
N LYS A 136 7.87 -10.25 -38.37
CA LYS A 136 8.78 -10.99 -39.28
C LYS A 136 9.37 -10.09 -40.36
N TRP A 137 8.60 -9.14 -40.88
CA TRP A 137 9.08 -8.15 -41.84
C TRP A 137 10.09 -7.18 -41.20
N LEU A 138 9.79 -6.68 -40.00
CA LEU A 138 10.69 -5.84 -39.19
C LEU A 138 11.98 -6.58 -38.80
N ASN A 139 11.90 -7.84 -38.41
CA ASN A 139 13.06 -8.65 -38.00
C ASN A 139 13.95 -9.07 -39.19
N ASN A 140 13.38 -9.16 -40.41
CA ASN A 140 14.13 -9.44 -41.64
C ASN A 140 14.79 -8.20 -42.26
N LEU A 141 14.42 -6.99 -41.83
CA LEU A 141 15.09 -5.77 -42.28
C LEU A 141 16.36 -5.57 -41.44
N ALA A 142 17.48 -6.08 -41.95
CA ALA A 142 18.81 -5.90 -41.35
C ALA A 142 19.14 -4.43 -41.00
N PHE A 143 18.56 -3.49 -41.76
CA PHE A 143 18.64 -2.06 -41.52
C PHE A 143 17.98 -1.63 -40.20
N PHE A 144 16.79 -2.15 -39.88
CA PHE A 144 16.10 -1.86 -38.61
C PHE A 144 16.80 -2.51 -37.42
N LYS A 145 17.38 -3.70 -37.59
CA LYS A 145 18.16 -4.34 -36.53
C LYS A 145 19.38 -3.51 -36.14
N LYS A 146 20.04 -2.90 -37.13
CA LYS A 146 21.16 -1.97 -36.91
C LYS A 146 20.69 -0.68 -36.24
N GLN A 147 19.65 -0.03 -36.76
CA GLN A 147 19.11 1.21 -36.16
C GLN A 147 18.57 0.99 -34.74
N PHE A 148 17.91 -0.14 -34.47
CA PHE A 148 17.41 -0.48 -33.15
C PHE A 148 18.55 -0.80 -32.17
N SER A 149 19.58 -1.50 -32.64
CA SER A 149 20.82 -1.72 -31.88
C SER A 149 21.51 -0.40 -31.55
N ASP A 150 21.63 0.50 -32.53
CA ASP A 150 22.25 1.81 -32.37
C ASP A 150 21.42 2.70 -31.42
N LEU A 151 20.08 2.59 -31.46
CA LEU A 151 19.17 3.28 -30.55
C LEU A 151 19.28 2.75 -29.12
N ILE A 152 19.33 1.42 -28.90
CA ILE A 152 19.55 0.85 -27.54
C ILE A 152 20.92 1.22 -26.98
N LYS A 153 21.94 1.33 -27.83
CA LYS A 153 23.30 1.75 -27.44
C LYS A 153 23.46 3.27 -27.32
N SER A 154 22.46 4.04 -27.73
CA SER A 154 22.53 5.49 -27.68
C SER A 154 22.55 6.00 -26.24
N GLU A 155 23.26 7.10 -26.04
CA GLU A 155 23.31 7.78 -24.75
C GLU A 155 21.92 8.30 -24.34
N ASP A 156 21.11 8.74 -25.30
CA ASP A 156 19.73 9.16 -25.09
C ASP A 156 18.86 8.04 -24.51
N PHE A 157 18.95 6.83 -25.08
CA PHE A 157 18.22 5.68 -24.54
C PHE A 157 18.72 5.30 -23.14
N SER A 158 20.03 5.31 -22.91
CA SER A 158 20.62 5.06 -21.59
C SER A 158 20.14 6.08 -20.55
N ASN A 159 20.09 7.36 -20.93
CA ASN A 159 19.62 8.45 -20.08
C ASN A 159 18.14 8.32 -19.75
N VAL A 160 17.29 8.06 -20.75
CA VAL A 160 15.86 7.85 -20.55
C VAL A 160 15.62 6.61 -19.69
N LEU A 161 16.33 5.50 -19.97
CA LEU A 161 16.21 4.27 -19.18
C LEU A 161 16.67 4.50 -17.74
N SER A 162 17.81 5.15 -17.53
CA SER A 162 18.33 5.49 -16.19
C SER A 162 17.36 6.38 -15.42
N GLN A 163 16.79 7.40 -16.07
CA GLN A 163 15.77 8.25 -15.47
C GLN A 163 14.52 7.44 -15.09
N LYS A 164 14.00 6.62 -16.01
CA LYS A 164 12.81 5.79 -15.75
C LYS A 164 13.05 4.75 -14.66
N MET A 165 14.26 4.20 -14.59
CA MET A 165 14.66 3.28 -13.52
C MET A 165 14.77 4.00 -12.17
N LYS A 166 15.29 5.23 -12.13
CA LYS A 166 15.28 6.05 -10.90
C LYS A 166 13.88 6.41 -10.45
N GLU A 167 13.03 6.84 -11.38
CA GLU A 167 11.60 7.13 -11.13
C GLU A 167 10.89 5.90 -10.58
N LEU A 168 11.13 4.71 -11.17
CA LEU A 168 10.56 3.45 -10.70
C LEU A 168 11.09 3.08 -9.31
N ALA A 169 12.40 3.17 -9.10
CA ALA A 169 13.06 2.80 -7.84
C ALA A 169 12.69 3.73 -6.68
N LEU A 170 12.29 4.97 -6.96
CA LEU A 170 11.81 5.93 -5.98
C LEU A 170 10.29 6.09 -5.97
N SER A 171 9.56 5.26 -6.74
CA SER A 171 8.10 5.32 -6.76
C SER A 171 7.52 4.81 -5.46
N ASP A 172 6.47 5.47 -4.97
CA ASP A 172 5.80 5.11 -3.71
C ASP A 172 5.36 3.65 -3.69
N ASN A 173 4.79 3.16 -4.80
CA ASN A 173 4.34 1.77 -4.92
C ASN A 173 5.48 0.76 -4.77
N TYR A 174 6.67 1.09 -5.30
CA TYR A 174 7.83 0.23 -5.16
C TYR A 174 8.37 0.29 -3.73
N LEU A 175 8.52 1.50 -3.17
CA LEU A 175 9.00 1.69 -1.81
C LEU A 175 8.12 0.98 -0.78
N LEU A 176 6.79 1.08 -0.89
CA LEU A 176 5.83 0.43 0.02
C LEU A 176 5.89 -1.11 0.02
N GLN A 177 6.48 -1.73 -1.00
CA GLN A 177 6.63 -3.19 -1.09
C GLN A 177 7.98 -3.69 -0.55
N ARG A 178 8.86 -2.76 -0.14
CA ARG A 178 10.20 -3.09 0.34
C ARG A 178 10.20 -3.32 1.85
N ASN A 179 11.00 -4.30 2.28
CA ASN A 179 11.21 -4.62 3.70
C ASN A 179 12.44 -3.93 4.29
N ASP A 180 13.23 -3.22 3.48
CA ASP A 180 14.49 -2.55 3.85
C ASP A 180 14.39 -1.02 3.79
N LEU A 181 13.17 -0.48 3.85
CA LEU A 181 12.93 0.97 3.82
C LEU A 181 13.70 1.72 4.91
N GLU A 182 13.81 1.10 6.08
CA GLU A 182 14.52 1.64 7.22
C GLU A 182 16.02 1.83 6.93
N GLU A 183 16.68 0.80 6.39
CA GLU A 183 18.08 0.85 5.99
C GLU A 183 18.31 1.90 4.88
N ILE A 184 17.39 1.98 3.92
CA ILE A 184 17.43 2.99 2.86
C ILE A 184 17.34 4.39 3.45
N TRP A 185 16.40 4.64 4.36
CA TRP A 185 16.22 5.97 4.95
C TRP A 185 17.44 6.38 5.79
N LYS A 186 18.01 5.45 6.55
CA LYS A 186 19.27 5.63 7.27
C LYS A 186 20.41 6.02 6.35
N ARG A 187 20.62 5.24 5.29
CA ARG A 187 21.69 5.50 4.33
C ARG A 187 21.52 6.83 3.61
N VAL A 188 20.32 7.14 3.15
CA VAL A 188 20.02 8.42 2.48
C VAL A 188 20.26 9.60 3.44
N THR A 189 19.88 9.46 4.70
CA THR A 189 20.09 10.48 5.73
C THR A 189 21.58 10.70 5.98
N ILE A 190 22.35 9.64 6.21
CA ILE A 190 23.80 9.70 6.41
C ILE A 190 24.48 10.33 5.18
N CYS A 191 24.19 9.87 3.97
CA CYS A 191 24.77 10.43 2.75
C CYS A 191 24.49 11.93 2.60
N LYS A 192 23.29 12.39 3.00
CA LYS A 192 22.95 13.83 2.97
C LYS A 192 23.80 14.65 3.95
N TYR A 193 24.09 14.11 5.12
CA TYR A 193 24.95 14.76 6.11
C TYR A 193 26.41 14.71 5.70
N GLU A 194 26.94 13.55 5.29
CA GLU A 194 28.31 13.40 4.79
C GLU A 194 28.61 14.32 3.61
N GLN A 195 27.64 14.52 2.69
CA GLN A 195 27.81 15.46 1.58
C GLN A 195 28.00 16.92 2.02
N LYS A 196 27.46 17.31 3.18
CA LYS A 196 27.49 18.70 3.66
C LYS A 196 28.51 18.93 4.78
N PHE A 197 28.70 17.92 5.63
CA PHE A 197 29.53 17.94 6.83
C PHE A 197 30.26 16.58 6.96
N PRO A 198 31.23 16.27 6.07
CA PRO A 198 31.94 14.99 6.09
C PRO A 198 32.57 14.66 7.45
N GLU A 199 33.08 15.67 8.16
CA GLU A 199 33.73 15.54 9.46
C GLU A 199 32.79 15.11 10.59
N LEU A 200 31.47 15.26 10.41
CA LEU A 200 30.45 14.84 11.38
C LEU A 200 29.80 13.50 11.02
N GLY A 201 30.22 12.87 9.92
CA GLY A 201 29.56 11.66 9.38
C GLY A 201 29.45 10.53 10.40
N GLU A 202 30.54 10.21 11.09
CA GLU A 202 30.58 9.12 12.08
C GLU A 202 29.72 9.43 13.32
N GLU A 203 29.82 10.63 13.88
CA GLU A 203 29.01 11.04 15.05
C GLU A 203 27.50 11.09 14.73
N ILE A 204 27.17 11.53 13.51
CA ILE A 204 25.77 11.59 13.05
C ILE A 204 25.22 10.18 12.85
N GLN A 205 26.00 9.27 12.29
CA GLN A 205 25.58 7.88 12.09
C GLN A 205 25.15 7.23 13.42
N GLU A 206 25.94 7.39 14.47
CA GLU A 206 25.64 6.85 15.80
C GLU A 206 24.36 7.46 16.42
N LYS A 207 24.17 8.78 16.28
CA LYS A 207 22.97 9.45 16.82
C LYS A 207 21.70 9.17 16.02
N VAL A 208 21.83 9.13 14.69
CA VAL A 208 20.72 8.84 13.77
C VAL A 208 20.11 7.50 14.13
N GLU A 209 20.92 6.44 14.28
CA GLU A 209 20.47 5.11 14.73
C GLU A 209 19.65 5.15 16.03
N ASN A 210 20.12 5.87 17.04
CA ASN A 210 19.53 5.88 18.37
C ASN A 210 18.21 6.67 18.48
N ASP A 211 18.11 7.85 17.86
CA ASP A 211 16.96 8.73 18.07
C ASP A 211 15.79 8.44 17.13
N LEU A 212 16.09 7.95 15.92
CA LEU A 212 15.10 7.83 14.84
C LEU A 212 14.73 6.38 14.50
N TYR A 213 15.55 5.39 14.85
CA TYR A 213 15.42 3.99 14.40
C TYR A 213 15.36 2.98 15.53
N VAL A 214 15.34 3.38 16.81
CA VAL A 214 15.07 2.45 17.92
C VAL A 214 13.56 2.13 17.99
N ASP A 215 13.10 1.51 16.90
CA ASP A 215 12.34 0.27 16.79
C ASP A 215 10.91 0.17 17.28
N LYS A 216 10.26 1.21 17.83
CA LYS A 216 8.85 1.06 18.21
C LYS A 216 7.92 2.15 17.76
N TYR A 217 8.38 3.32 17.32
CA TYR A 217 7.52 4.50 17.11
C TYR A 217 6.27 4.28 16.23
N LEU A 218 6.35 3.32 15.29
CA LEU A 218 5.29 3.00 14.33
C LEU A 218 4.45 1.76 14.68
N ASP A 219 4.74 1.07 15.79
CA ASP A 219 3.96 -0.10 16.23
C ASP A 219 2.50 0.25 16.45
N TYR A 220 2.28 1.45 16.97
CA TYR A 220 0.97 2.05 17.21
C TYR A 220 1.06 3.58 17.29
N TYR A 221 -0.10 4.22 17.14
CA TYR A 221 -0.28 5.65 17.41
C TYR A 221 -1.42 5.88 18.40
N TYR A 222 -1.47 7.08 18.97
CA TYR A 222 -2.55 7.50 19.86
C TYR A 222 -3.63 8.25 19.09
N LYS A 223 -4.89 7.90 19.33
CA LYS A 223 -6.06 8.56 18.74
C LYS A 223 -6.95 9.15 19.83
N ASN A 224 -7.46 10.36 19.60
CA ASN A 224 -8.35 11.08 20.50
C ASN A 224 -7.77 11.21 21.91
N PHE A 225 -6.54 11.69 22.02
CA PHE A 225 -5.87 11.78 23.31
C PHE A 225 -6.51 12.88 24.15
N ARG A 226 -7.04 12.53 25.32
CA ARG A 226 -7.62 13.47 26.27
C ARG A 226 -6.78 13.47 27.53
N MET A 227 -6.44 14.67 28.00
CA MET A 227 -5.63 14.88 29.18
C MET A 227 -6.31 15.90 30.08
N GLN A 228 -6.43 15.57 31.35
CA GLN A 228 -6.83 16.50 32.40
C GLN A 228 -5.67 16.64 33.37
N ILE A 229 -5.28 17.89 33.64
CA ILE A 229 -4.17 18.23 34.52
C ILE A 229 -4.75 19.06 35.66
N ASN A 230 -4.78 18.47 36.85
CA ASN A 230 -5.21 19.18 38.07
C ASN A 230 -3.96 19.61 38.85
N LEU A 231 -3.84 20.90 39.14
CA LEU A 231 -2.71 21.46 39.89
C LEU A 231 -3.20 21.93 41.26
N SER A 232 -2.52 21.53 42.32
CA SER A 232 -2.84 21.94 43.70
C SER A 232 -1.56 22.37 44.42
N LEU A 233 -1.63 23.46 45.18
CA LEU A 233 -0.47 24.04 45.87
C LEU A 233 -0.51 23.72 47.38
N ASP A 234 0.56 23.12 47.88
CA ASP A 234 0.83 22.95 49.31
C ASP A 234 2.20 23.55 49.66
N GLY A 235 2.19 24.68 50.37
CA GLY A 235 3.42 25.46 50.62
C GLY A 235 4.05 25.96 49.32
N ASP A 236 5.28 25.50 49.03
CA ASP A 236 6.02 25.76 47.79
C ASP A 236 5.93 24.59 46.78
N VAL A 237 5.29 23.48 47.17
CA VAL A 237 5.19 22.26 46.36
C VAL A 237 3.86 22.23 45.62
N VAL A 238 3.92 22.02 44.31
CA VAL A 238 2.74 21.78 43.48
C VAL A 238 2.57 20.30 43.27
N LYS A 239 1.39 19.80 43.65
CA LYS A 239 0.92 18.47 43.31
C LYS A 239 0.16 18.53 41.99
N ILE A 240 0.59 17.71 41.04
CA ILE A 240 0.07 17.57 39.68
C ILE A 240 -0.57 16.20 39.55
N ILE A 241 -1.86 16.16 39.23
CA ILE A 241 -2.57 14.92 38.89
C ILE A 241 -2.92 14.97 37.41
N GLU A 242 -2.25 14.15 36.61
CA GLU A 242 -2.54 13.94 35.19
C GLU A 242 -3.47 12.73 35.05
N ILE A 243 -4.67 12.94 34.53
CA ILE A 243 -5.61 11.89 34.13
C ILE A 243 -5.67 11.90 32.61
N SER A 244 -5.38 10.79 31.97
CA SER A 244 -5.45 10.69 30.51
C SER A 244 -6.25 9.49 30.03
N SER A 245 -6.96 9.70 28.93
CA SER A 245 -7.77 8.69 28.24
C SER A 245 -7.53 8.81 26.74
N PHE A 246 -7.18 7.71 26.08
CA PHE A 246 -6.82 7.70 24.67
C PHE A 246 -7.01 6.30 24.06
N THR A 247 -7.10 6.24 22.73
CA THR A 247 -7.13 4.96 22.01
C THR A 247 -5.76 4.68 21.41
N ILE A 248 -5.17 3.53 21.74
CA ILE A 248 -4.03 2.97 21.02
C ILE A 248 -4.54 2.30 19.76
N VAL A 249 -3.94 2.61 18.60
CA VAL A 249 -4.25 1.96 17.32
C VAL A 249 -2.98 1.34 16.75
N SER A 250 -2.94 0.01 16.69
CA SER A 250 -1.83 -0.77 16.11
C SER A 250 -2.12 -1.19 14.67
N HIS A 251 -1.06 -1.41 13.90
CA HIS A 251 -1.13 -1.93 12.53
C HIS A 251 -1.50 -3.42 12.49
N SER A 252 -1.20 -4.19 13.54
CA SER A 252 -1.44 -5.64 13.63
C SER A 252 -2.11 -6.04 14.96
N GLU A 253 -2.46 -7.32 15.08
CA GLU A 253 -3.01 -7.92 16.31
C GLU A 253 -1.93 -8.61 17.15
N ASN A 254 -0.68 -8.52 16.70
CA ASN A 254 0.48 -9.07 17.40
C ASN A 254 0.68 -8.34 18.73
N GLU A 255 1.48 -8.95 19.60
CA GLU A 255 1.85 -8.31 20.87
C GLU A 255 2.61 -7.01 20.61
N ILE A 256 2.14 -5.92 21.22
CA ILE A 256 2.80 -4.63 21.25
C ILE A 256 3.23 -4.30 22.68
N GLU A 257 4.40 -3.68 22.81
CA GLU A 257 4.86 -3.11 24.07
C GLU A 257 4.45 -1.65 24.16
N VAL A 258 3.62 -1.35 25.16
CA VAL A 258 3.15 0.00 25.45
C VAL A 258 3.98 0.57 26.59
N ASP A 259 4.56 1.73 26.34
CA ASP A 259 5.50 2.37 27.23
C ASP A 259 5.23 3.87 27.37
N PHE A 260 5.51 4.40 28.56
CA PHE A 260 5.61 5.82 28.82
C PHE A 260 6.55 6.09 29.99
N GLY A 261 6.99 7.33 30.13
CA GLY A 261 7.84 7.71 31.26
C GLY A 261 7.54 9.08 31.82
N THR A 262 8.02 9.31 33.03
CA THR A 262 8.06 10.61 33.70
C THR A 262 9.49 10.93 34.04
N THR A 263 9.92 12.16 33.79
CA THR A 263 11.27 12.63 34.07
C THR A 263 11.24 13.74 35.10
N SER A 264 12.14 13.68 36.09
CA SER A 264 12.28 14.67 37.16
C SER A 264 13.74 15.11 37.28
N PRO A 265 14.02 16.40 37.56
CA PRO A 265 15.38 16.89 37.77
C PRO A 265 16.01 16.34 39.06
N VAL A 266 15.20 15.94 40.04
CA VAL A 266 15.64 15.46 41.35
C VAL A 266 15.18 14.03 41.62
N GLU A 267 15.89 13.32 42.51
CA GLU A 267 15.47 12.01 43.00
C GLU A 267 14.13 12.06 43.75
N ASP A 268 13.42 10.92 43.81
CA ASP A 268 12.17 10.86 44.57
C ASP A 268 12.49 11.01 46.06
N THR A 269 11.91 12.01 46.69
CA THR A 269 11.80 12.14 48.14
C THR A 269 10.37 11.85 48.58
N GLU A 270 10.09 11.97 49.88
CA GLU A 270 8.70 11.94 50.36
C GLU A 270 7.89 13.13 49.83
N LEU A 271 8.55 14.25 49.56
CA LEU A 271 7.92 15.50 49.15
C LEU A 271 7.79 15.62 47.62
N ILE A 272 8.84 15.23 46.90
CA ILE A 272 8.98 15.34 45.44
C ILE A 272 9.04 13.94 44.83
N TYR A 273 8.07 13.57 44.00
CA TYR A 273 7.99 12.24 43.41
C TYR A 273 7.18 12.23 42.12
N SER A 274 7.31 11.14 41.36
CA SER A 274 6.41 10.78 40.26
C SER A 274 5.95 9.34 40.44
N ARG A 275 4.64 9.11 40.45
CA ARG A 275 4.04 7.80 40.71
C ARG A 275 2.86 7.55 39.79
N LEU A 276 2.75 6.33 39.29
CA LEU A 276 1.57 5.86 38.59
C LEU A 276 0.53 5.37 39.61
N ASN A 277 -0.71 5.86 39.51
CA ASN A 277 -1.81 5.30 40.28
C ASN A 277 -2.36 4.07 39.54
N GLY A 278 -1.76 2.91 39.79
CA GLY A 278 -2.11 1.65 39.11
C GLY A 278 -3.52 1.13 39.41
N GLU A 279 -4.24 1.68 40.40
CA GLU A 279 -5.64 1.32 40.67
C GLU A 279 -6.61 1.98 39.69
N GLU A 280 -6.24 3.15 39.17
CA GLU A 280 -7.03 3.94 38.22
C GLU A 280 -6.65 3.66 36.75
N CYS A 281 -5.63 2.83 36.51
CA CYS A 281 -5.21 2.44 35.18
C CYS A 281 -6.13 1.35 34.60
N ARG A 282 -6.68 1.59 33.41
CA ARG A 282 -7.58 0.65 32.72
C ARG A 282 -7.21 0.46 31.25
N CYS A 283 -7.49 -0.74 30.74
CA CYS A 283 -7.49 -1.09 29.32
C CYS A 283 -8.86 -1.67 28.98
N ASP A 284 -9.60 -1.04 28.07
CA ASP A 284 -10.97 -1.45 27.71
C ASP A 284 -11.90 -1.61 28.94
N GLY A 285 -11.67 -0.81 29.99
CA GLY A 285 -12.41 -0.84 31.26
C GLY A 285 -11.88 -1.82 32.32
N GLU A 286 -11.00 -2.75 31.94
CA GLU A 286 -10.37 -3.71 32.84
C GLU A 286 -9.09 -3.14 33.48
N LYS A 287 -8.76 -3.56 34.70
CA LYS A 287 -7.57 -3.06 35.41
C LYS A 287 -6.30 -3.40 34.63
N LEU A 288 -5.47 -2.38 34.38
CA LEU A 288 -4.21 -2.52 33.65
C LEU A 288 -3.01 -2.36 34.60
N ILE A 289 -2.09 -3.33 34.56
CA ILE A 289 -0.89 -3.31 35.40
C ILE A 289 0.32 -2.94 34.54
N PHE A 290 1.09 -1.97 35.02
CA PHE A 290 2.36 -1.57 34.43
C PHE A 290 3.52 -2.09 35.28
N LYS A 291 4.55 -2.61 34.60
CA LYS A 291 5.86 -2.81 35.23
C LYS A 291 6.54 -1.45 35.32
N THR A 292 7.18 -1.20 36.45
CA THR A 292 7.88 0.07 36.69
C THR A 292 9.37 -0.20 36.76
N ASP A 293 10.11 0.37 35.82
CA ASP A 293 11.56 0.31 35.81
C ASP A 293 12.12 1.70 36.15
N LYS A 294 12.83 1.78 37.27
CA LYS A 294 13.56 2.98 37.69
C LYS A 294 15.00 2.81 37.24
N ASN A 295 15.38 3.49 36.16
CA ASN A 295 16.78 3.55 35.77
C ASN A 295 17.52 4.49 36.75
N LYS A 296 18.49 3.94 37.48
CA LYS A 296 19.54 4.72 38.14
C LYS A 296 20.73 4.74 37.20
N ASN A 297 21.21 5.91 36.83
CA ASN A 297 22.42 5.99 36.01
C ASN A 297 23.63 5.63 36.86
N GLU A 298 24.48 4.73 36.35
CA GLU A 298 25.70 4.24 37.00
C GLU A 298 26.85 5.27 37.00
N ARG A 299 26.64 6.50 36.49
CA ARG A 299 27.71 7.47 36.19
C ARG A 299 27.89 8.66 37.15
N GLY A 300 27.07 8.80 38.21
CA GLY A 300 27.32 9.81 39.26
C GLY A 300 27.24 11.28 38.82
N GLU A 301 26.64 11.58 37.66
CA GLU A 301 26.34 12.93 37.18
C GLU A 301 24.88 13.31 37.51
N ASP A 302 24.61 14.61 37.74
CA ASP A 302 23.28 15.21 37.95
C ASP A 302 22.41 15.11 36.67
N ILE A 303 22.05 13.89 36.29
CA ILE A 303 21.19 13.61 35.13
C ILE A 303 19.76 13.37 35.63
N PRO A 304 18.74 13.95 34.96
CA PRO A 304 17.36 13.83 35.39
C PRO A 304 16.90 12.36 35.43
N LYS A 305 16.25 12.00 36.54
CA LYS A 305 15.73 10.66 36.78
C LYS A 305 14.53 10.42 35.88
N THR A 306 14.54 9.31 35.16
CA THR A 306 13.40 8.86 34.35
C THR A 306 12.82 7.56 34.92
N THR A 307 11.51 7.57 35.16
CA THR A 307 10.76 6.38 35.55
C THR A 307 9.97 5.89 34.35
N HIS A 308 10.18 4.65 33.93
CA HIS A 308 9.48 4.03 32.80
C HIS A 308 8.40 3.08 33.28
N PHE A 309 7.26 3.12 32.61
CA PHE A 309 6.11 2.26 32.84
C PHE A 309 5.82 1.47 31.56
N THR A 310 5.86 0.14 31.64
CA THR A 310 5.69 -0.74 30.48
C THR A 310 4.60 -1.76 30.70
N THR A 311 3.87 -2.10 29.65
CA THR A 311 2.89 -3.19 29.62
C THR A 311 2.80 -3.78 28.22
N LYS A 312 2.19 -4.96 28.10
CA LYS A 312 2.06 -5.69 26.83
C LYS A 312 0.59 -5.86 26.49
N LEU A 313 0.21 -5.52 25.27
CA LEU A 313 -1.16 -5.68 24.76
C LEU A 313 -1.13 -6.59 23.52
N SER A 314 -2.12 -7.47 23.38
CA SER A 314 -2.21 -8.40 22.24
C SER A 314 -3.66 -8.78 21.92
N GLY A 315 -3.89 -9.27 20.70
CA GLY A 315 -5.18 -9.84 20.28
C GLY A 315 -6.20 -8.82 19.75
N LYS A 316 -5.90 -7.52 19.74
CA LYS A 316 -6.71 -6.47 19.11
C LYS A 316 -5.82 -5.43 18.41
N LYS A 317 -6.41 -4.72 17.45
CA LYS A 317 -5.77 -3.54 16.81
C LYS A 317 -6.05 -2.23 17.54
N LYS A 318 -7.03 -2.20 18.44
CA LYS A 318 -7.46 -0.99 19.14
C LYS A 318 -7.68 -1.28 20.61
N TYR A 319 -7.19 -0.39 21.47
CA TYR A 319 -7.33 -0.47 22.92
C TYR A 319 -7.66 0.91 23.47
N VAL A 320 -8.63 1.01 24.37
CA VAL A 320 -8.93 2.24 25.11
C VAL A 320 -8.15 2.21 26.41
N ILE A 321 -7.21 3.13 26.56
CA ILE A 321 -6.36 3.25 27.74
C ILE A 321 -6.83 4.42 28.57
N GLU A 322 -6.93 4.19 29.88
CA GLU A 322 -7.12 5.20 30.90
C GLU A 322 -5.99 5.08 31.91
N ARG A 323 -5.38 6.21 32.29
CA ARG A 323 -4.29 6.22 33.27
C ARG A 323 -4.32 7.48 34.12
N GLN A 324 -3.78 7.36 35.33
CA GLN A 324 -3.59 8.48 36.23
C GLN A 324 -2.16 8.51 36.77
N ILE A 325 -1.48 9.63 36.58
CA ILE A 325 -0.13 9.89 37.07
C ILE A 325 -0.21 11.00 38.11
N GLU A 326 0.47 10.79 39.24
CA GLU A 326 0.62 11.77 40.30
C GLU A 326 2.08 12.20 40.40
N MET A 327 2.31 13.51 40.34
CA MET A 327 3.63 14.12 40.42
C MET A 327 3.62 15.27 41.43
N THR A 328 4.77 15.54 42.05
CA THR A 328 4.99 16.70 42.89
C THR A 328 6.27 17.41 42.46
N GLN A 329 6.25 18.75 42.48
CA GLN A 329 7.40 19.59 42.10
C GLN A 329 7.51 20.82 43.02
N ASP A 330 8.73 21.25 43.37
CA ASP A 330 8.97 22.50 44.11
C ASP A 330 9.08 23.66 43.11
N LEU A 331 8.23 24.69 43.27
CA LEU A 331 8.23 25.86 42.39
C LEU A 331 9.50 26.72 42.47
N LYS A 332 10.39 26.50 43.43
CA LYS A 332 11.71 27.16 43.48
C LYS A 332 12.68 26.54 42.48
N ASP A 333 12.57 25.24 42.25
CA ASP A 333 13.50 24.46 41.42
C ASP A 333 12.94 24.23 40.01
N ASP A 334 11.65 23.88 39.91
CA ASP A 334 10.97 23.59 38.64
C ASP A 334 9.55 24.16 38.60
N ARG A 335 9.30 24.97 37.58
CA ARG A 335 8.02 25.64 37.32
C ARG A 335 7.34 25.13 36.05
N VAL A 336 7.88 24.11 35.41
CA VAL A 336 7.46 23.70 34.07
C VAL A 336 6.98 22.27 34.08
N TYR A 337 5.70 22.07 33.80
CA TYR A 337 5.20 20.77 33.37
C TYR A 337 5.29 20.69 31.85
N SER A 338 5.96 19.68 31.31
CA SER A 338 6.06 19.43 29.87
C SER A 338 5.46 18.09 29.49
N PHE A 339 4.81 18.04 28.33
CA PHE A 339 4.35 16.80 27.73
C PHE A 339 5.05 16.55 26.40
N ALA A 340 5.73 15.41 26.31
CA ALA A 340 6.33 14.90 25.10
C ALA A 340 5.79 13.51 24.78
N SER A 341 5.81 13.17 23.49
CA SER A 341 5.47 11.83 23.05
C SER A 341 6.39 11.41 21.92
N SER A 342 6.97 10.23 22.08
CA SER A 342 7.65 9.48 21.03
C SER A 342 6.70 9.05 19.92
N ARG A 343 5.40 8.92 20.21
CA ARG A 343 4.39 8.41 19.29
C ARG A 343 3.65 9.53 18.56
N ILE A 344 3.08 9.18 17.41
CA ILE A 344 2.15 10.05 16.69
C ILE A 344 0.86 10.16 17.50
N ILE A 345 0.30 11.37 17.58
CA ILE A 345 -0.99 11.64 18.21
C ILE A 345 -1.95 12.24 17.19
N GLU A 346 -3.05 11.55 16.91
CA GLU A 346 -4.17 12.05 16.12
C GLU A 346 -5.19 12.70 17.06
N GLY A 347 -5.11 14.02 17.19
CA GLY A 347 -5.98 14.81 18.05
C GLY A 347 -5.60 14.74 19.53
N LEU A 348 -5.40 15.91 20.15
CA LEU A 348 -5.06 16.05 21.56
C LEU A 348 -5.94 17.15 22.19
N SER A 349 -6.62 16.82 23.28
CA SER A 349 -7.42 17.74 24.09
C SER A 349 -6.86 17.78 25.50
N ILE A 350 -6.61 18.97 26.02
CA ILE A 350 -5.96 19.22 27.29
C ILE A 350 -6.87 20.11 28.11
N ASN A 351 -7.22 19.70 29.32
CA ASN A 351 -7.97 20.51 30.26
C ASN A 351 -7.11 20.76 31.50
N ILE A 352 -6.75 22.02 31.75
CA ILE A 352 -5.87 22.39 32.85
C ILE A 352 -6.71 23.08 33.92
N LYS A 353 -6.67 22.55 35.13
CA LYS A 353 -7.40 23.06 36.29
C LYS A 353 -6.41 23.47 37.39
N PRO A 354 -5.97 24.74 37.41
CA PRO A 354 -5.16 25.26 38.51
C PRO A 354 -6.01 25.48 39.76
N ASP A 355 -5.40 25.27 40.93
CA ASP A 355 -5.93 25.75 42.21
C ASP A 355 -6.02 27.28 42.25
N GLU A 356 -6.83 27.82 43.15
CA GLU A 356 -7.11 29.25 43.26
C GLU A 356 -5.83 30.08 43.48
N LYS A 357 -4.84 29.49 44.16
CA LYS A 357 -3.54 30.09 44.49
C LYS A 357 -2.53 30.07 43.33
N LEU A 358 -2.85 29.40 42.23
CA LEU A 358 -1.95 29.21 41.09
C LEU A 358 -2.45 29.96 39.85
N ASP A 359 -1.49 30.46 39.08
CA ASP A 359 -1.69 30.93 37.72
C ASP A 359 -0.84 30.11 36.75
N ILE A 360 -1.25 30.04 35.48
CA ILE A 360 -0.60 29.21 34.47
C ILE A 360 -0.41 29.95 33.15
N PHE A 361 0.68 29.60 32.46
CA PHE A 361 0.89 29.99 31.07
C PHE A 361 1.10 28.73 30.22
N PHE A 362 0.22 28.52 29.24
CA PHE A 362 0.31 27.42 28.29
C PHE A 362 1.09 27.85 27.06
N SER A 363 2.08 27.06 26.66
CA SER A 363 2.84 27.27 25.43
C SER A 363 2.86 26.00 24.59
N ALA A 364 2.39 26.10 23.35
CA ALA A 364 2.70 25.07 22.36
C ALA A 364 4.20 25.07 22.05
N VAL A 365 4.74 23.91 21.68
CA VAL A 365 6.16 23.76 21.30
C VAL A 365 6.28 23.53 19.80
N GLY A 366 7.28 24.16 19.18
CA GLY A 366 7.60 23.98 17.77
C GLY A 366 6.49 24.46 16.85
N LYS A 367 6.06 23.59 15.92
CA LYS A 367 5.01 23.89 14.93
C LYS A 367 3.62 23.45 15.38
N ASN A 368 3.46 22.93 16.60
CA ASN A 368 2.19 22.43 17.08
C ASN A 368 1.23 23.61 17.30
N ILE A 369 0.01 23.52 16.78
CA ILE A 369 -1.02 24.55 16.93
C ILE A 369 -2.10 24.04 17.89
N PHE A 370 -2.39 24.84 18.92
CA PHE A 370 -3.48 24.58 19.87
C PHE A 370 -4.46 25.74 19.87
N HIS A 371 -5.75 25.41 19.88
CA HIS A 371 -6.83 26.37 19.99
C HIS A 371 -7.44 26.30 21.39
N LEU A 372 -7.89 27.43 21.91
CA LEU A 372 -8.69 27.46 23.14
C LEU A 372 -10.03 26.74 22.90
N ASP A 373 -10.35 25.79 23.75
CA ASP A 373 -11.63 25.09 23.74
C ASP A 373 -12.59 25.73 24.76
N ASN A 374 -13.52 26.53 24.26
CA ASN A 374 -14.52 27.20 25.09
C ASN A 374 -15.52 26.22 25.73
N GLN A 375 -15.66 24.99 25.22
CA GLN A 375 -16.58 23.99 25.80
C GLN A 375 -15.97 23.33 27.05
N MET A 376 -14.65 23.23 27.11
CA MET A 376 -13.91 22.71 28.27
C MET A 376 -13.60 23.79 29.32
N ARG A 377 -14.01 25.04 29.07
CA ARG A 377 -13.79 26.17 29.97
C ARG A 377 -14.81 26.13 31.11
N SER A 378 -14.35 25.79 32.30
CA SER A 378 -15.10 26.01 33.54
C SER A 378 -14.57 27.26 34.24
N VAL A 379 -15.23 27.68 35.34
CA VAL A 379 -14.87 28.88 36.12
C VAL A 379 -13.37 28.91 36.46
N ASN A 380 -12.76 27.73 36.69
CA ASN A 380 -11.34 27.58 37.06
C ASN A 380 -10.60 26.57 36.15
N SER A 381 -11.01 26.38 34.89
CA SER A 381 -10.26 25.51 33.97
C SER A 381 -10.14 26.09 32.57
N THR A 382 -9.00 25.83 31.94
CA THR A 382 -8.72 26.24 30.57
C THR A 382 -8.49 25.02 29.71
N GLY A 383 -9.31 24.88 28.67
CA GLY A 383 -9.20 23.83 27.67
C GLY A 383 -8.39 24.27 26.47
N TYR A 384 -7.53 23.38 25.97
CA TYR A 384 -6.81 23.52 24.71
C TYR A 384 -7.05 22.28 23.86
N ILE A 385 -7.29 22.47 22.56
CA ILE A 385 -7.50 21.37 21.62
C ILE A 385 -6.68 21.58 20.37
N THR A 386 -6.12 20.48 19.88
CA THR A 386 -5.60 20.39 18.52
C THR A 386 -6.22 19.19 17.83
N ARG A 387 -6.64 19.41 16.58
CA ARG A 387 -7.15 18.36 15.69
C ARG A 387 -6.12 17.94 14.65
N GLU A 388 -4.93 18.52 14.73
CA GLU A 388 -3.83 18.20 13.83
C GLU A 388 -3.15 16.89 14.24
N LEU A 389 -2.38 16.34 13.31
CA LEU A 389 -1.51 15.20 13.57
C LEU A 389 -0.24 15.70 14.23
N LEU A 390 0.00 15.27 15.47
CA LEU A 390 1.22 15.63 16.21
C LEU A 390 2.27 14.53 16.01
N LEU A 391 3.38 14.88 15.37
CA LEU A 391 4.55 14.00 15.20
C LEU A 391 5.34 13.87 16.51
N SER A 392 6.30 12.96 16.57
CA SER A 392 7.14 12.72 17.75
C SER A 392 7.84 13.98 18.28
N GLY A 393 8.14 13.99 19.58
CA GLY A 393 8.81 15.10 20.28
C GLY A 393 7.94 15.80 21.33
N GLU A 394 8.39 16.97 21.78
CA GLU A 394 7.70 17.79 22.78
C GLU A 394 6.47 18.49 22.18
N LYS A 395 5.34 18.47 22.90
CA LYS A 395 4.05 18.96 22.39
C LYS A 395 3.71 20.34 22.95
N PHE A 396 3.76 20.47 24.27
CA PHE A 396 3.44 21.70 24.97
C PHE A 396 4.15 21.78 26.32
N LYS A 397 4.18 22.99 26.88
CA LYS A 397 4.64 23.32 28.23
C LYS A 397 3.56 24.09 28.98
N ILE A 398 3.47 23.85 30.28
CA ILE A 398 2.68 24.64 31.22
C ILE A 398 3.66 25.22 32.22
N PHE A 399 3.78 26.54 32.22
CA PHE A 399 4.51 27.28 33.23
C PHE A 399 3.57 27.61 34.39
N ILE A 400 3.98 27.28 35.60
CA ILE A 400 3.15 27.34 36.81
C ILE A 400 3.71 28.43 37.73
N PHE A 401 2.83 29.33 38.18
CA PHE A 401 3.18 30.47 39.02
C PHE A 401 2.26 30.56 40.24
N LYS A 402 2.75 31.13 41.33
CA LYS A 402 1.92 31.54 42.46
C LYS A 402 1.24 32.87 42.14
N LYS A 403 -0.04 32.99 42.49
CA LYS A 403 -0.71 34.30 42.54
C LYS A 403 -0.19 35.07 43.75
N ASN A 404 0.08 36.36 43.54
CA ASN A 404 0.48 37.28 44.60
C ASN A 404 -0.70 37.69 45.48
#